data_AF-A0A377BAW3-F1
#
_entry.id   AF-A0A377BAW3-F1
#
_cell.length_a   1.000
_cell.length_b   1.000
_cell.length_c   1.000
_cell.angle_alpha   90.00
_cell.angle_beta   90.00
_cell.angle_gamma   90.00
#
_symmetry.space_group_name_H-M   'P 1'
#
loop_
_entity.id
_entity.type
_entity.pdbx_description
1 polymer ?
#
loop_
_entity_poly.entity_id
_entity_poly.type
_entity_poly.pdbx_seq_one_letter_code
_entity_poly.pdbx_strand_id
1 'polypeptide(L)' 'MSQLNSVWVFSDNPERYAELFGGAQQWGQQVYAIVQNTDQAQAVMPYGPKCIYVLEQNDALQRTEITPKALLLC' A
#
# COMPACT_ATOMS: atom_id res chain seq x y z
N MET A 1 -24.38 7.01 -2.54
CA MET A 1 -23.59 6.20 -1.59
C MET A 1 -22.58 7.10 -0.92
N SER A 2 -22.35 6.96 0.38
CA SER A 2 -21.30 7.72 1.08
C SER A 2 -19.94 7.09 0.81
N GLN A 3 -18.91 7.89 0.52
CA GLN A 3 -17.54 7.42 0.36
C GLN A 3 -16.99 6.86 1.69
N LEU A 4 -16.15 5.83 1.58
CA LEU A 4 -15.37 5.28 2.68
C LEU A 4 -14.37 6.32 3.19
N ASN A 5 -14.25 6.46 4.51
CA ASN A 5 -13.31 7.44 5.11
C ASN A 5 -11.84 7.10 4.79
N SER A 6 -11.51 5.80 4.69
CA SER A 6 -10.16 5.34 4.37
C SER A 6 -10.22 4.03 3.61
N VAL A 7 -9.40 3.92 2.56
CA VAL A 7 -9.22 2.72 1.74
C VAL A 7 -7.73 2.38 1.71
N TRP A 8 -7.42 1.09 1.83
CA TRP A 8 -6.06 0.59 1.85
C TRP A 8 -5.81 -0.26 0.61
N VAL A 9 -4.73 0.04 -0.09
CA VAL A 9 -4.29 -0.68 -1.29
C VAL A 9 -3.05 -1.49 -0.94
N PHE A 10 -3.12 -2.79 -1.20
CA PHE A 10 -2.01 -3.72 -1.12
C PHE A 10 -2.05 -4.63 -2.35
N SER A 11 -0.90 -4.87 -2.97
CA SER A 11 -0.73 -5.93 -3.97
C SER A 11 0.72 -6.37 -4.00
N ASP A 12 0.91 -7.67 -4.17
CA ASP A 12 2.19 -8.30 -4.51
C ASP A 12 2.48 -8.24 -6.03
N ASN A 13 1.52 -7.80 -6.84
CA ASN A 13 1.65 -7.62 -8.28
C ASN A 13 1.60 -6.13 -8.67
N PRO A 14 2.73 -5.52 -9.09
CA PRO A 14 2.78 -4.12 -9.49
C PRO A 14 1.85 -3.74 -10.65
N GLU A 15 1.56 -4.67 -11.56
CA GLU A 15 0.67 -4.43 -12.71
C GLU A 15 -0.77 -4.09 -12.27
N ARG A 16 -1.15 -4.52 -11.05
CA ARG A 16 -2.50 -4.29 -10.51
C ARG A 16 -2.67 -2.94 -9.84
N TYR A 17 -1.60 -2.18 -9.59
CA TYR A 17 -1.73 -0.93 -8.84
C TYR A 17 -2.64 0.08 -9.54
N ALA A 18 -2.54 0.22 -10.87
CA ALA A 18 -3.39 1.17 -11.61
C ALA A 18 -4.89 0.90 -11.39
N GLU A 19 -5.32 -0.35 -11.49
CA GLU A 19 -6.72 -0.74 -11.29
C GLU A 19 -7.14 -0.57 -9.82
N LEU A 20 -6.31 -1.04 -8.89
CA LEU A 20 -6.61 -1.00 -7.46
C LEU A 20 -6.71 0.44 -6.93
N PHE A 21 -5.82 1.33 -7.37
CA PHE A 21 -5.88 2.74 -7.00
C PHE A 21 -7.07 3.44 -7.66
N GLY A 22 -7.40 3.12 -8.91
CA GLY A 22 -8.60 3.64 -9.57
C GLY A 22 -9.88 3.33 -8.78
N GLY A 23 -10.02 2.08 -8.33
CA GLY A 23 -11.12 1.69 -7.44
C GLY A 23 -11.04 2.39 -6.08
N ALA A 24 -9.87 2.42 -5.45
CA ALA A 24 -9.70 3.02 -4.13
C ALA A 24 -10.03 4.52 -4.11
N GLN A 25 -9.65 5.26 -5.15
CA GLN A 25 -9.95 6.70 -5.28
C GLN A 25 -11.43 6.96 -5.57
N GLN A 26 -12.11 6.06 -6.28
CA GLN A 26 -13.55 6.19 -6.51
C GLN A 26 -14.36 6.10 -5.21
N TRP A 27 -13.94 5.22 -4.31
CA TRP A 27 -14.71 4.90 -3.10
C TRP A 27 -14.16 5.53 -1.83
N GLY A 28 -12.88 5.93 -1.79
CA GLY A 28 -12.19 6.40 -0.60
C GLY A 28 -11.91 7.89 -0.58
N GLN A 29 -12.21 8.55 0.54
CA GLN A 29 -11.77 9.93 0.80
C GLN A 29 -10.26 10.01 1.01
N GLN A 30 -9.67 8.96 1.58
CA GLN A 30 -8.24 8.83 1.82
C GLN A 30 -7.78 7.45 1.37
N VAL A 31 -6.77 7.41 0.51
CA VAL A 31 -6.19 6.15 0.02
C VAL A 31 -4.80 5.98 0.63
N TYR A 32 -4.52 4.82 1.20
CA TYR A 32 -3.23 4.46 1.79
C TYR A 32 -2.65 3.27 1.04
N ALA A 33 -1.32 3.17 0.99
CA ALA A 33 -0.63 2.05 0.33
C ALA A 33 0.16 1.23 1.35
N ILE A 34 0.11 -0.09 1.23
CA ILE A 34 1.05 -1.00 1.87
C ILE A 34 1.83 -1.68 0.75
N VAL A 35 3.16 -1.63 0.83
CA VAL A 35 4.07 -2.16 -0.18
C VAL A 35 5.15 -3.01 0.48
N GLN A 36 5.74 -3.95 -0.25
CA GLN A 36 6.68 -4.94 0.28
C GLN A 36 8.13 -4.46 0.27
N ASN A 37 8.44 -3.42 -0.50
CA ASN A 37 9.79 -2.87 -0.63
C ASN A 37 9.74 -1.44 -1.18
N THR A 38 10.91 -0.79 -1.23
CA THR A 38 11.06 0.58 -1.71
C THR A 38 10.77 0.73 -3.20
N ASP A 39 11.03 -0.30 -4.02
CA ASP A 39 10.74 -0.24 -5.47
C ASP A 39 9.23 -0.15 -5.70
N GLN A 40 8.45 -0.94 -4.98
CA GLN A 40 6.99 -0.85 -4.99
C GLN A 40 6.52 0.50 -4.40
N ALA A 41 7.20 1.04 -3.38
CA ALA A 41 6.89 2.38 -2.87
C ALA A 41 7.01 3.45 -3.96
N GLN A 42 8.08 3.40 -4.75
CA GLN A 42 8.27 4.29 -5.90
C GLN A 42 7.20 4.06 -6.99
N ALA A 43 6.84 2.80 -7.24
CA ALA A 43 5.81 2.46 -8.21
C ALA A 43 4.42 3.00 -7.84
N VAL A 44 4.09 3.09 -6.54
CA VAL A 44 2.78 3.57 -6.09
C VAL A 44 2.69 5.07 -5.83
N MET A 45 3.82 5.78 -5.71
CA MET A 45 3.86 7.24 -5.53
C MET A 45 3.00 8.02 -6.55
N PRO A 46 3.02 7.70 -7.86
CA PRO A 46 2.23 8.44 -8.85
C PRO A 46 0.71 8.36 -8.64
N TYR A 47 0.21 7.36 -7.91
CA TYR A 47 -1.23 7.23 -7.62
C TYR A 47 -1.70 8.11 -6.44
N GLY A 48 -0.79 8.86 -5.82
CA GLY A 48 -1.11 9.82 -4.75
C GLY A 48 -1.70 9.22 -3.47
N PRO A 49 -1.19 8.09 -2.93
CA PRO A 49 -1.59 7.66 -1.60
C PRO A 49 -1.26 8.73 -0.56
N LYS A 50 -2.12 8.88 0.43
CA LYS A 50 -1.90 9.78 1.58
C LYS A 50 -0.65 9.42 2.37
N CYS A 51 -0.37 8.12 2.52
CA CYS A 51 0.88 7.60 3.07
C CYS A 51 1.19 6.23 2.46
N ILE A 52 2.47 5.89 2.41
CA ILE A 52 2.97 4.58 2.00
C ILE A 52 3.63 3.90 3.20
N TYR A 53 3.19 2.68 3.50
CA TYR A 53 3.75 1.80 4.51
C TYR A 53 4.59 0.73 3.82
N VAL A 54 5.90 0.79 3.99
CA VAL A 54 6.80 -0.24 3.45
C VAL A 54 6.97 -1.32 4.51
N LEU A 55 6.54 -2.54 4.20
CA LEU A 55 6.80 -3.72 5.02
C LEU A 55 8.30 -4.05 4.87
N GLU A 56 9.13 -3.72 5.85
CA GLU A 56 10.52 -4.19 5.83
C GLU A 56 10.54 -5.72 5.87
N GLN A 57 11.16 -6.36 4.88
CA GLN A 57 11.46 -7.79 4.97
C GLN A 57 12.55 -7.99 6.02
N ASN A 58 12.16 -8.41 7.22
CA ASN A 58 13.07 -9.19 8.05
C ASN A 58 13.21 -10.57 7.38
N ASP A 59 14.44 -11.08 7.33
CA ASP A 59 14.88 -12.28 6.62
C ASP A 59 13.88 -13.45 6.58
N ALA A 60 14.05 -14.30 5.56
CA ALA A 60 13.23 -15.42 5.05
C ALA A 60 12.50 -16.37 6.02
N LEU A 61 12.61 -16.19 7.34
CA LEU A 61 12.03 -17.00 8.40
C LEU A 61 10.66 -16.49 8.93
N GLN A 62 10.22 -15.26 8.62
CA GLN A 62 8.93 -14.74 9.12
C GLN A 62 7.72 -15.07 8.26
N ARG A 63 7.66 -16.28 7.66
CA ARG A 63 6.44 -16.74 6.98
C ARG A 63 5.29 -17.04 7.97
N THR A 64 5.47 -16.87 9.29
CA THR A 64 4.43 -17.13 10.30
C THR A 64 4.58 -16.35 11.62
N GLU A 65 5.12 -15.11 11.63
CA GLU A 65 5.02 -14.25 12.83
C GLU A 65 4.98 -12.77 12.44
N ILE A 66 3.85 -12.12 12.73
CA ILE A 66 3.48 -10.81 12.22
C ILE A 66 4.09 -9.74 13.14
N THR A 67 5.25 -9.18 12.78
CA THR A 67 5.57 -7.79 13.16
C THR A 67 6.40 -7.15 12.05
N PRO A 68 5.76 -6.72 10.95
CA PRO A 68 6.46 -5.90 9.98
C PRO A 68 6.82 -4.56 10.64
N LYS A 69 8.12 -4.25 10.65
CA LYS A 69 8.57 -2.90 10.96
C LYS A 69 8.24 -2.05 9.74
N ALA A 70 7.25 -1.17 9.87
CA ALA A 70 6.82 -0.32 8.77
C ALA A 70 7.64 0.97 8.77
N LEU A 71 8.39 1.24 7.69
CA LEU A 71 8.95 2.56 7.45
C LEU A 71 7.84 3.45 6.88
N LEU A 72 7.55 4.56 7.58
CA LEU A 72 6.49 5.48 7.22
C LEU A 72 7.03 6.54 6.24
N LEU A 73 6.48 6.58 5.03
CA LEU A 73 6.69 7.66 4.06
C LEU A 73 5.40 8.48 3.99
N CYS A 74 5.27 9.38 4.95
CA CYS A 74 4.36 10.54 4.96
C CYS A 74 5.25 11.79 5.14
#